data_AF-A0A3N2FHX7-F1
#
_entry.id   AF-A0A3N2FHX7-F1
#
_cell.length_a   1.000
_cell.length_b   1.000
_cell.length_c   1.000
_cell.angle_alpha   90.00
_cell.angle_beta   90.00
_cell.angle_gamma   90.00
#
_symmetry.space_group_name_H-M   'P 1'
#
loop_
_entity.id
_entity.type
_entity.pdbx_description
1 polymer ?
#
loop_
_entity_poly.entity_id
_entity_poly.type
_entity_poly.pdbx_seq_one_letter_code
_entity_poly.pdbx_strand_id
1 'polypeptide(L)'
;MSAPGEFLEFSDTSDDAVDRLLAAAGQDWRAMGRARAVFRSWPGNVFWIIVGVLVLALVVLIATRPDDAGRIVAAAIAGGFLFFVALIAGSGVLERHRVCEHGLVVGFRTKSSYTIPWSTVDPGRVRVVRRSNLLGRLPGRTASSPHIRHGAASGTALALNGLDTALGTWIPIPGLGGVTDAVRPGSRFRSTPFVWWFLGGRHPEKLVRAIEDAMVADGYPAVGLADRAISQGVTLRYNPGAWEPFPARAGVSTVVGVDGQPQP
;
A
#
# COMPACT_ATOMS: atom_id res chain seq x y z
N MET A 1 -6.75 -29.15 14.96
CA MET A 1 -6.55 -28.72 13.56
C MET A 1 -7.74 -27.85 13.22
N SER A 2 -7.53 -26.55 12.98
CA SER A 2 -8.59 -25.66 12.51
C SER A 2 -8.98 -26.06 11.09
N ALA A 3 -10.25 -25.88 10.71
CA ALA A 3 -10.68 -26.09 9.32
C ALA A 3 -9.84 -25.22 8.37
N PRO A 4 -9.52 -25.71 7.15
CA PRO A 4 -8.78 -24.91 6.17
C PRO A 4 -9.51 -23.59 5.90
N GLY A 5 -8.75 -22.50 5.82
CA GLY A 5 -9.28 -21.18 5.49
C GLY A 5 -9.77 -21.16 4.05
N GLU A 6 -11.01 -20.72 3.84
CA GLU A 6 -11.59 -20.59 2.51
C GLU A 6 -11.52 -19.14 2.03
N PHE A 7 -11.07 -18.94 0.79
CA PHE A 7 -11.11 -17.62 0.18
C PHE A 7 -12.53 -17.25 -0.22
N LEU A 8 -12.86 -15.97 -0.09
CA LEU A 8 -14.13 -15.44 -0.58
C LEU A 8 -14.10 -15.39 -2.11
N GLU A 9 -14.89 -16.28 -2.71
CA GLU A 9 -15.22 -16.32 -4.13
C GLU A 9 -16.69 -15.94 -4.35
N PHE A 10 -16.96 -15.10 -5.34
CA PHE A 10 -18.32 -14.72 -5.71
C PHE A 10 -18.75 -15.48 -6.96
N SER A 11 -18.88 -16.80 -6.86
CA SER A 11 -19.39 -17.58 -7.99
C SER A 11 -20.87 -17.32 -8.27
N ASP A 12 -21.60 -16.73 -7.31
CA ASP A 12 -23.03 -16.40 -7.42
C ASP A 12 -23.37 -15.10 -6.68
N THR A 13 -24.38 -14.35 -7.15
CA THR A 13 -24.90 -13.15 -6.48
C THR A 13 -25.93 -13.52 -5.41
N SER A 14 -25.64 -14.56 -4.63
CA SER A 14 -26.52 -15.02 -3.56
C SER A 14 -26.46 -14.06 -2.37
N ASP A 15 -27.57 -13.95 -1.64
CA ASP A 15 -27.64 -13.13 -0.43
C ASP A 15 -26.58 -13.56 0.60
N ASP A 16 -26.25 -14.85 0.70
CA ASP A 16 -25.19 -15.39 1.55
C ASP A 16 -23.79 -14.85 1.20
N ALA A 17 -23.46 -14.75 -0.09
CA ALA A 17 -22.17 -14.20 -0.53
C ALA A 17 -22.06 -12.71 -0.22
N VAL A 18 -23.17 -11.97 -0.33
CA VAL A 18 -23.26 -10.56 0.05
C VAL A 18 -23.13 -10.39 1.56
N ASP A 19 -23.80 -11.21 2.37
CA ASP A 19 -23.72 -11.17 3.83
C ASP A 19 -22.31 -11.48 4.34
N ARG A 20 -21.63 -12.48 3.76
CA ARG A 20 -20.21 -12.77 4.08
C ARG A 20 -19.29 -11.61 3.72
N LEU A 21 -19.55 -10.91 2.61
CA LEU A 21 -18.80 -9.74 2.21
C LEU A 21 -19.02 -8.56 3.17
N LEU A 22 -20.28 -8.29 3.54
CA LEU A 22 -20.61 -7.23 4.49
C LEU A 22 -20.02 -7.55 5.88
N ALA A 23 -20.04 -8.81 6.30
CA ALA A 23 -19.40 -9.25 7.52
C ALA A 23 -17.88 -9.02 7.48
N ALA A 24 -17.21 -9.36 6.37
CA ALA A 24 -15.78 -9.10 6.17
C ALA A 24 -15.46 -7.59 6.14
N ALA A 25 -16.30 -6.77 5.50
CA ALA A 25 -16.15 -5.32 5.45
C ALA A 25 -16.35 -4.66 6.83
N GLY A 26 -17.17 -5.26 7.69
CA GLY A 26 -17.41 -4.81 9.06
C GLY A 26 -16.31 -5.17 10.06
N GLN A 27 -15.30 -5.96 9.66
CA GLN A 27 -14.22 -6.39 10.56
C GLN A 27 -13.27 -5.24 10.90
N ASP A 28 -13.12 -4.96 12.21
CA ASP A 28 -12.14 -4.00 12.72
C ASP A 28 -10.77 -4.64 12.97
N TRP A 29 -9.81 -3.84 13.41
CA TRP A 29 -8.45 -4.30 13.71
C TRP A 29 -8.38 -5.40 14.78
N ARG A 30 -9.42 -5.58 15.62
CA ARG A 30 -9.45 -6.65 16.64
C ARG A 30 -9.76 -8.00 16.01
N ALA A 31 -10.65 -8.02 15.01
CA ALA A 31 -10.99 -9.23 14.27
C ALA A 31 -9.78 -9.81 13.52
N MET A 32 -8.76 -8.99 13.24
CA MET A 32 -7.53 -9.42 12.57
C MET A 32 -6.59 -10.25 13.48
N GLY A 33 -6.87 -10.32 14.79
CA GLY A 33 -6.02 -11.04 15.75
C GLY A 33 -4.72 -10.32 16.10
N ARG A 34 -3.75 -11.05 16.66
CA ARG A 34 -2.47 -10.48 17.12
C ARG A 34 -1.57 -10.13 15.94
N ALA A 35 -0.83 -9.02 16.06
CA ALA A 35 0.18 -8.65 15.09
C ALA A 35 1.38 -9.61 15.17
N ARG A 36 1.69 -10.27 14.05
CA ARG A 36 2.85 -11.15 13.87
C ARG A 36 4.09 -10.40 13.41
N ALA A 37 3.89 -9.40 12.55
CA ALA A 37 4.97 -8.54 12.07
C ALA A 37 4.48 -7.11 11.81
N VAL A 38 5.40 -6.14 11.92
CA VAL A 38 5.10 -4.72 11.68
C VAL A 38 6.14 -4.13 10.73
N PHE A 39 5.66 -3.59 9.62
CA PHE A 39 6.46 -2.92 8.62
C PHE A 39 6.11 -1.43 8.58
N ARG A 40 7.05 -0.62 8.12
CA ARG A 40 6.89 0.84 8.01
C ARG A 40 7.28 1.29 6.61
N SER A 41 6.64 2.34 6.12
CA SER A 41 6.96 2.96 4.83
C SER A 41 8.18 3.89 4.93
N TRP A 42 9.28 3.35 5.47
CA TRP A 42 10.51 4.11 5.68
C TRP A 42 11.17 4.47 4.33
N PRO A 43 11.68 5.71 4.16
CA PRO A 43 12.38 6.10 2.95
C PRO A 43 13.58 5.20 2.63
N GLY A 44 13.79 4.93 1.33
CA GLY A 44 14.90 4.08 0.88
C GLY A 44 16.29 4.72 1.06
N ASN A 45 17.35 3.93 0.87
CA ASN A 45 18.74 4.42 1.02
C ASN A 45 19.07 5.59 0.09
N VAL A 46 18.60 5.54 -1.16
CA VAL A 46 18.85 6.59 -2.16
C VAL A 46 18.30 7.94 -1.69
N PHE A 47 17.13 7.95 -1.04
CA PHE A 47 16.58 9.17 -0.46
C PHE A 47 17.53 9.76 0.60
N TRP A 48 18.02 8.94 1.53
CA TRP A 48 18.94 9.40 2.58
C TRP A 48 20.30 9.86 2.04
N ILE A 49 20.80 9.23 0.98
CA ILE A 49 22.02 9.66 0.29
C ILE A 49 21.81 11.05 -0.31
N ILE A 50 20.71 11.27 -1.05
CA ILE A 50 20.41 12.58 -1.65
C ILE A 50 20.25 13.65 -0.57
N VAL A 51 19.50 13.35 0.50
CA VAL A 51 19.36 14.25 1.65
C VAL A 51 20.73 14.58 2.26
N GLY A 52 21.59 13.58 2.48
CA GLY A 52 22.93 13.80 3.03
C GLY A 52 23.80 14.70 2.17
N VAL A 53 23.80 14.50 0.84
CA VAL A 53 24.53 15.34 -0.12
C VAL A 53 24.00 16.78 -0.09
N LEU A 54 22.68 16.98 -0.07
CA LEU A 54 22.08 18.32 -0.02
C LEU A 54 22.38 19.02 1.30
N VAL A 55 22.30 18.31 2.43
CA VAL A 55 22.66 18.86 3.75
C VAL A 55 24.14 19.27 3.77
N LEU A 56 25.03 18.44 3.24
CA LEU A 56 26.46 18.79 3.15
C LEU A 56 26.69 20.04 2.31
N ALA A 57 26.04 20.14 1.14
CA ALA A 57 26.14 21.32 0.28
C ALA A 57 25.63 22.58 0.99
N LEU A 58 24.53 22.48 1.74
CA LEU A 58 23.99 23.58 2.55
C LEU A 58 24.94 24.00 3.68
N VAL A 59 25.58 23.04 4.36
CA VAL A 59 26.59 23.34 5.39
C VAL A 59 27.80 24.05 4.80
N VAL A 60 28.32 23.59 3.65
CA VAL A 60 29.42 24.26 2.95
C VAL A 60 29.00 25.66 2.52
N LEU A 61 27.79 25.82 1.97
CA LEU A 61 27.26 27.13 1.59
C LEU A 61 27.22 28.09 2.80
N ILE A 62 26.71 27.65 3.94
CA ILE A 62 26.68 28.46 5.17
C ILE A 62 28.10 28.82 5.62
N ALA A 63 29.04 27.85 5.63
CA ALA A 63 30.40 28.06 6.13
C ALA A 63 31.23 29.00 5.24
N THR A 64 31.03 28.95 3.92
CA THR A 64 31.78 29.73 2.92
C THR A 64 31.22 31.13 2.69
N ARG A 65 30.02 31.43 3.20
CA ARG A 65 29.40 32.76 3.02
C ARG A 65 30.16 33.83 3.82
N PRO A 66 30.56 34.94 3.18
CA PRO A 66 31.32 36.01 3.83
C PRO A 66 30.44 36.95 4.67
N ASP A 67 29.16 37.07 4.33
CA ASP A 67 28.22 38.00 4.94
C ASP A 67 27.22 37.31 5.89
N ASP A 68 26.91 37.95 7.02
CA ASP A 68 26.01 37.38 8.04
C ASP A 68 24.57 37.23 7.55
N ALA A 69 24.09 38.17 6.73
CA ALA A 69 22.75 38.08 6.14
C ALA A 69 22.60 36.83 5.25
N GLY A 70 23.57 36.56 4.39
CA GLY A 70 23.62 35.38 3.54
C GLY A 70 23.70 34.08 4.33
N ARG A 71 24.43 34.07 5.46
CA ARG A 71 24.46 32.93 6.39
C ARG A 71 23.09 32.67 7.01
N ILE A 72 22.41 33.71 7.48
CA ILE A 72 21.07 33.61 8.06
C ILE A 72 20.07 33.05 7.04
N VAL A 73 20.08 33.57 5.82
CA VAL A 73 19.19 33.07 4.74
C VAL A 73 19.51 31.61 4.40
N ALA A 74 20.78 31.24 4.25
CA ALA A 74 21.17 29.87 3.97
C ALA A 74 20.79 28.91 5.11
N ALA A 75 20.94 29.34 6.37
CA ALA A 75 20.50 28.59 7.54
C ALA A 75 18.98 28.40 7.57
N ALA A 76 18.20 29.44 7.21
CA ALA A 76 16.75 29.34 7.12
C ALA A 76 16.30 28.35 6.03
N ILE A 77 16.96 28.36 4.86
CA ILE A 77 16.70 27.39 3.79
C ILE A 77 17.03 25.97 4.26
N ALA A 78 18.18 25.78 4.91
CA ALA A 78 18.58 24.48 5.44
C ALA A 78 17.60 23.97 6.51
N GLY A 79 17.18 24.84 7.43
CA GLY A 79 16.17 24.53 8.43
C GLY A 79 14.82 24.13 7.81
N GLY A 80 14.35 24.89 6.81
CA GLY A 80 13.14 24.57 6.06
C GLY A 80 13.23 23.22 5.35
N PHE A 81 14.33 22.96 4.66
CA PHE A 81 14.58 21.67 4.00
C PHE A 81 14.57 20.50 5.00
N LEU A 82 15.30 20.62 6.11
CA LEU A 82 15.35 19.60 7.16
C LEU A 82 13.97 19.36 7.79
N PHE A 83 13.18 20.42 7.99
CA PHE A 83 11.81 20.32 8.46
C PHE A 83 10.94 19.49 7.49
N PHE A 84 11.01 19.75 6.18
CA PHE A 84 10.27 18.96 5.18
C PHE A 84 10.75 17.50 5.13
N VAL A 85 12.05 17.25 5.21
CA VAL A 85 12.60 15.89 5.31
C VAL A 85 12.06 15.17 6.54
N ALA A 86 12.01 15.86 7.69
CA ALA A 86 11.46 15.32 8.93
C ALA A 86 9.96 15.01 8.81
N LEU A 87 9.17 15.86 8.15
CA LEU A 87 7.75 15.59 7.87
C LEU A 87 7.58 14.35 6.98
N ILE A 88 8.35 14.24 5.90
CA ILE A 88 8.31 13.09 4.98
C ILE A 88 8.69 11.80 5.72
N ALA A 89 9.84 11.79 6.40
CA ALA A 89 10.31 10.64 7.14
C ALA A 89 9.33 10.28 8.26
N GLY A 90 8.88 11.27 9.03
CA GLY A 90 7.90 11.15 10.11
C GLY A 90 6.61 10.49 9.65
N SER A 91 6.06 10.93 8.52
CA SER A 91 4.86 10.33 7.93
C SER A 91 5.06 8.83 7.63
N GLY A 92 6.23 8.45 7.09
CA GLY A 92 6.59 7.05 6.83
C GLY A 92 6.82 6.21 8.08
N VAL A 93 7.24 6.82 9.20
CA VAL A 93 7.35 6.14 10.51
C VAL A 93 5.99 5.83 11.11
N LEU A 94 5.07 6.79 10.97
CA LEU A 94 3.73 6.70 11.51
C LEU A 94 2.90 5.68 10.72
N GLU A 95 3.08 5.63 9.39
CA GLU A 95 2.44 4.63 8.54
C GLU A 95 2.98 3.22 8.84
N ARG A 96 2.10 2.36 9.34
CA ARG A 96 2.43 0.98 9.72
C ARG A 96 1.60 0.00 8.91
N HIS A 97 2.25 -1.03 8.42
CA HIS A 97 1.61 -2.20 7.81
C HIS A 97 1.80 -3.37 8.76
N ARG A 98 0.72 -3.77 9.43
CA ARG A 98 0.74 -4.86 10.40
C ARG A 98 0.20 -6.10 9.75
N VAL A 99 1.01 -7.14 9.74
CA VAL A 99 0.61 -8.49 9.38
C VAL A 99 0.10 -9.14 10.64
N CYS A 100 -1.18 -9.44 10.70
CA CYS A 100 -1.83 -10.06 11.85
C CYS A 100 -2.18 -11.52 11.55
N GLU A 101 -2.76 -12.21 12.52
CA GLU A 101 -3.18 -13.62 12.38
C GLU A 101 -4.18 -13.80 11.24
N HIS A 102 -5.21 -12.95 11.14
CA HIS A 102 -6.34 -13.12 10.21
C HIS A 102 -6.43 -12.07 9.09
N GLY A 103 -5.46 -11.15 9.01
CA GLY A 103 -5.43 -10.13 7.97
C GLY A 103 -4.33 -9.09 8.11
N LEU A 104 -4.39 -8.07 7.25
CA LEU A 104 -3.56 -6.87 7.38
C LEU A 104 -4.32 -5.79 8.12
N VAL A 105 -3.58 -5.00 8.89
CA VAL A 105 -4.06 -3.70 9.38
C VAL A 105 -3.08 -2.63 8.91
N VAL A 106 -3.56 -1.70 8.09
CA VAL A 106 -2.76 -0.63 7.47
C VAL A 106 -3.21 0.73 7.99
N GLY A 107 -2.31 1.69 8.16
CA GLY A 107 -2.68 2.98 8.74
C GLY A 107 -1.62 3.62 9.62
N PHE A 108 -1.83 4.91 9.89
CA PHE A 108 -1.05 5.69 10.86
C PHE A 108 -1.30 5.30 12.32
N ARG A 109 -2.41 4.61 12.60
CA ARG A 109 -2.86 4.29 13.97
C ARG A 109 -2.80 2.80 14.23
N THR A 110 -2.46 2.44 15.48
CA THR A 110 -2.60 1.07 16.00
C THR A 110 -4.07 0.60 15.99
N LYS A 111 -5.03 1.51 16.03
CA LYS A 111 -6.46 1.21 15.86
C LYS A 111 -6.92 1.79 14.53
N SER A 112 -6.62 1.10 13.44
CA SER A 112 -6.97 1.55 12.08
C SER A 112 -8.23 0.84 11.61
N SER A 113 -9.07 1.53 10.84
CA SER A 113 -10.23 0.97 10.15
C SER A 113 -9.86 0.29 8.83
N TYR A 114 -8.64 0.49 8.33
CA TYR A 114 -8.19 -0.14 7.09
C TYR A 114 -7.64 -1.53 7.41
N THR A 115 -8.52 -2.52 7.28
CA THR A 115 -8.27 -3.93 7.50
C THR A 115 -8.37 -4.67 6.17
N ILE A 116 -7.60 -5.73 5.99
CA ILE A 116 -7.65 -6.52 4.76
C ILE A 116 -7.65 -7.99 5.18
N PRO A 117 -8.82 -8.61 5.34
CA PRO A 117 -8.92 -10.00 5.79
C PRO A 117 -8.25 -10.95 4.80
N TRP A 118 -7.57 -12.00 5.28
CA TRP A 118 -6.90 -12.97 4.40
C TRP A 118 -7.84 -13.65 3.42
N SER A 119 -9.08 -13.91 3.83
CA SER A 119 -10.13 -14.47 2.97
C SER A 119 -10.39 -13.64 1.72
N THR A 120 -10.05 -12.36 1.72
CA THR A 120 -10.30 -11.43 0.59
C THR A 120 -9.09 -11.29 -0.32
N VAL A 121 -7.90 -11.74 0.12
CA VAL A 121 -6.64 -11.59 -0.60
C VAL A 121 -6.47 -12.77 -1.56
N ASP A 122 -6.30 -12.48 -2.84
CA ASP A 122 -5.92 -13.50 -3.84
C ASP A 122 -4.39 -13.59 -3.92
N PRO A 123 -3.76 -14.72 -3.51
CA PRO A 123 -2.30 -14.91 -3.60
C PRO A 123 -1.75 -14.69 -5.01
N GLY A 124 -2.53 -15.02 -6.04
CA GLY A 124 -2.15 -14.83 -7.44
C GLY A 124 -2.11 -13.36 -7.87
N ARG A 125 -2.65 -12.47 -7.04
CA ARG A 125 -2.71 -11.01 -7.22
C ARG A 125 -1.92 -10.27 -6.14
N VAL A 126 -0.79 -10.83 -5.73
CA VAL A 126 0.21 -10.16 -4.88
C VAL A 126 1.49 -9.95 -5.68
N ARG A 127 2.04 -8.74 -5.66
CA ARG A 127 3.18 -8.35 -6.51
C ARG A 127 4.12 -7.38 -5.83
N VAL A 128 5.42 -7.60 -5.95
CA VAL A 128 6.41 -6.59 -5.61
C VAL A 128 6.44 -5.51 -6.69
N VAL A 129 6.28 -4.25 -6.30
CA VAL A 129 6.30 -3.09 -7.20
C VAL A 129 7.59 -2.32 -7.02
N ARG A 130 8.30 -2.09 -8.13
CA ARG A 130 9.46 -1.20 -8.22
C ARG A 130 9.07 0.10 -8.90
N ARG A 131 9.72 1.20 -8.51
CA ARG A 131 9.40 2.58 -8.91
C ARG A 131 7.96 2.95 -8.54
N SER A 132 7.52 2.58 -7.33
CA SER A 132 6.16 2.83 -6.83
C SER A 132 5.77 4.31 -6.79
N ASN A 133 6.73 5.22 -6.77
CA ASN A 133 6.52 6.66 -6.93
C ASN A 133 5.89 7.05 -8.30
N LEU A 134 5.89 6.14 -9.27
CA LEU A 134 5.25 6.34 -10.58
C LEU A 134 3.79 5.84 -10.62
N LEU A 135 3.22 5.34 -9.51
CA LEU A 135 1.83 4.86 -9.46
C LEU A 135 0.81 5.91 -9.90
N GLY A 136 1.03 7.18 -9.55
CA GLY A 136 0.15 8.29 -9.94
C GLY A 136 0.17 8.61 -11.45
N ARG A 137 1.03 7.96 -12.24
CA ARG A 137 1.10 8.12 -13.69
C ARG A 137 0.30 7.05 -14.44
N LEU A 138 -0.17 6.01 -13.75
CA LEU A 138 -0.98 4.97 -14.39
C LEU A 138 -2.35 5.54 -14.78
N PRO A 139 -2.87 5.19 -15.97
CA PRO A 139 -4.16 5.69 -16.44
C PRO A 139 -5.28 5.28 -15.47
N GLY A 140 -6.15 6.22 -15.12
CA GLY A 140 -7.29 5.95 -14.25
C GLY A 140 -6.96 5.77 -12.76
N ARG A 141 -5.73 6.06 -12.32
CA ARG A 141 -5.38 6.10 -10.90
C ARG A 141 -5.27 7.52 -10.39
N THR A 142 -5.86 7.78 -9.23
CA THR A 142 -5.67 9.05 -8.50
C THR A 142 -4.42 8.93 -7.64
N ALA A 143 -3.60 9.98 -7.60
CA ALA A 143 -2.41 10.02 -6.74
C ALA A 143 -2.77 10.04 -5.23
N SER A 144 -3.97 10.54 -4.90
CA SER A 144 -4.55 10.51 -3.56
C SER A 144 -5.60 9.41 -3.46
N SER A 145 -5.36 8.43 -2.60
CA SER A 145 -6.27 7.32 -2.33
C SER A 145 -5.87 6.62 -1.03
N PRO A 146 -6.81 6.22 -0.16
CA PRO A 146 -6.48 5.49 1.07
C PRO A 146 -5.82 4.13 0.80
N HIS A 147 -5.93 3.62 -0.43
CA HIS A 147 -5.34 2.39 -0.92
C HIS A 147 -3.87 2.57 -1.36
N ILE A 148 -3.43 3.81 -1.56
CA ILE A 148 -2.07 4.14 -1.99
C ILE A 148 -1.28 4.57 -0.76
N ARG A 149 -0.60 3.61 -0.14
CA ARG A 149 0.18 3.77 1.10
C ARG A 149 1.66 3.48 0.84
N HIS A 150 2.17 3.91 -0.31
CA HIS A 150 3.55 3.64 -0.70
C HIS A 150 4.58 4.51 0.05
N GLY A 151 4.14 5.50 0.84
CA GLY A 151 5.03 6.45 1.52
C GLY A 151 5.69 7.44 0.57
N ALA A 152 5.90 8.68 1.01
CA ALA A 152 6.33 9.78 0.14
C ALA A 152 7.72 9.64 -0.50
N ALA A 153 8.50 8.62 -0.12
CA ALA A 153 9.85 8.39 -0.64
C ALA A 153 10.23 6.89 -0.78
N SER A 154 9.25 5.98 -0.76
CA SER A 154 9.56 4.58 -1.07
C SER A 154 9.59 4.39 -2.59
N GLY A 155 10.73 3.95 -3.10
CA GLY A 155 10.87 3.50 -4.49
C GLY A 155 10.28 2.10 -4.72
N THR A 156 9.84 1.43 -3.65
CA THR A 156 9.31 0.08 -3.68
C THR A 156 8.03 -0.05 -2.85
N ALA A 157 7.12 -0.92 -3.28
CA ALA A 157 5.90 -1.25 -2.57
C ALA A 157 5.51 -2.71 -2.79
N LEU A 158 4.60 -3.22 -1.97
CA LEU A 158 3.85 -4.43 -2.23
C LEU A 158 2.45 -4.04 -2.73
N ALA A 159 2.06 -4.54 -3.90
CA ALA A 159 0.69 -4.47 -4.37
C ALA A 159 -0.03 -5.76 -4.00
N LEU A 160 -1.20 -5.66 -3.38
CA LEU A 160 -2.07 -6.80 -3.12
C LEU A 160 -3.52 -6.43 -3.44
N ASN A 161 -4.24 -7.37 -4.04
CA ASN A 161 -5.67 -7.20 -4.29
C ASN A 161 -6.46 -7.77 -3.10
N GLY A 162 -7.30 -6.95 -2.49
CA GLY A 162 -8.11 -7.33 -1.33
C GLY A 162 -9.33 -6.44 -1.19
N LEU A 163 -10.15 -6.70 -0.18
CA LEU A 163 -11.39 -5.96 0.05
C LEU A 163 -11.14 -4.46 0.29
N ASP A 164 -12.01 -3.60 -0.24
CA ASP A 164 -12.06 -2.18 0.10
C ASP A 164 -12.77 -1.97 1.44
N THR A 165 -12.00 -1.80 2.51
CA THR A 165 -12.54 -1.44 3.83
C THR A 165 -12.40 0.06 4.12
N ALA A 166 -12.02 0.87 3.13
CA ALA A 166 -11.95 2.32 3.28
C ALA A 166 -13.31 3.01 3.05
N LEU A 167 -14.36 2.23 2.78
CA LEU A 167 -15.74 2.69 2.61
C LEU A 167 -16.18 3.59 3.78
N GLY A 168 -16.55 4.84 3.49
CA GLY A 168 -17.12 5.79 4.45
C GLY A 168 -16.17 6.44 5.47
N THR A 169 -14.90 6.02 5.58
CA THR A 169 -13.97 6.54 6.62
C THR A 169 -12.93 7.55 6.10
N TRP A 170 -12.86 7.76 4.79
CA TRP A 170 -11.93 8.73 4.19
C TRP A 170 -12.54 10.14 4.12
N ILE A 171 -11.85 11.12 4.72
CA ILE A 171 -12.21 12.54 4.58
C ILE A 171 -11.56 13.07 3.30
N PRO A 172 -12.31 13.39 2.24
CA PRO A 172 -11.75 14.00 1.05
C PRO A 172 -11.23 15.41 1.37
N ILE A 173 -10.00 15.73 0.97
CA ILE A 173 -9.49 17.10 1.00
C ILE A 173 -9.96 17.80 -0.28
N PRO A 174 -10.82 18.84 -0.21
CA PRO A 174 -11.26 19.58 -1.40
C PRO A 174 -10.06 20.11 -2.19
N GLY A 175 -10.03 19.85 -3.51
CA GLY A 175 -8.94 20.29 -4.41
C GLY A 175 -7.78 19.30 -4.58
N LEU A 176 -7.68 18.23 -3.78
CA LEU A 176 -6.65 17.18 -3.89
C LEU A 176 -7.26 15.83 -4.34
N GLY A 177 -7.82 15.82 -5.56
CA GLY A 177 -8.26 14.59 -6.25
C GLY A 177 -9.55 13.97 -5.72
N GLY A 178 -10.46 13.65 -6.64
CA GLY A 178 -11.76 13.08 -6.35
C GLY A 178 -11.75 11.57 -6.11
N VAL A 179 -12.30 11.18 -4.96
CA VAL A 179 -13.26 10.09 -4.74
C VAL A 179 -12.90 8.70 -5.30
N THR A 180 -12.56 7.77 -4.38
CA THR A 180 -12.62 6.31 -4.60
C THR A 180 -13.99 5.70 -4.31
N ASP A 181 -14.96 6.53 -3.91
CA ASP A 181 -16.27 6.12 -3.43
C ASP A 181 -17.17 5.62 -4.58
N ALA A 182 -17.93 4.56 -4.32
CA ALA A 182 -18.88 3.97 -5.28
C ALA A 182 -20.26 4.67 -5.25
N VAL A 183 -20.45 5.67 -4.37
CA VAL A 183 -21.79 6.17 -4.00
C VAL A 183 -22.08 7.60 -4.50
N ARG A 184 -21.15 8.28 -5.17
CA ARG A 184 -21.45 9.61 -5.74
C ARG A 184 -21.87 9.55 -7.21
N PRO A 185 -22.97 10.21 -7.62
CA PRO A 185 -23.29 10.40 -9.03
C PRO A 185 -22.11 11.09 -9.73
N GLY A 186 -21.48 10.41 -10.70
CA GLY A 186 -20.28 10.88 -11.41
C GLY A 186 -18.95 10.32 -10.91
N SER A 187 -18.92 9.62 -9.78
CA SER A 187 -17.80 8.72 -9.45
C SER A 187 -17.91 7.46 -10.31
N ARG A 188 -16.78 6.93 -10.80
CA ARG A 188 -16.79 5.70 -11.58
C ARG A 188 -17.37 4.59 -10.71
N PHE A 189 -18.60 4.15 -10.99
CA PHE A 189 -19.19 2.96 -10.39
C PHE A 189 -18.16 1.84 -10.44
N ARG A 190 -17.67 1.41 -9.27
CA ARG A 190 -16.81 0.23 -9.21
C ARG A 190 -17.70 -0.98 -9.34
N SER A 191 -17.42 -1.82 -10.33
CA SER A 191 -18.08 -3.11 -10.53
C SER A 191 -17.62 -4.18 -9.53
N THR A 192 -16.77 -3.82 -8.56
CA THR A 192 -16.12 -4.77 -7.65
C THR A 192 -15.81 -4.14 -6.30
N PRO A 193 -15.99 -4.89 -5.19
CA PRO A 193 -15.58 -4.47 -3.85
C PRO A 193 -14.07 -4.63 -3.61
N PHE A 194 -13.33 -5.22 -4.57
CA PHE A 194 -11.91 -5.46 -4.45
C PHE A 194 -11.06 -4.33 -5.04
N VAL A 195 -9.98 -4.00 -4.35
CA VAL A 195 -9.06 -2.92 -4.70
C VAL A 195 -7.61 -3.35 -4.57
N TRP A 196 -6.75 -2.66 -5.32
CA TRP A 196 -5.31 -2.79 -5.16
C TRP A 196 -4.82 -1.89 -4.03
N TRP A 197 -4.34 -2.51 -2.96
CA TRP A 197 -3.63 -1.86 -1.87
C TRP A 197 -2.13 -1.82 -2.18
N PHE A 198 -1.52 -0.64 -2.10
CA PHE A 198 -0.09 -0.44 -2.31
C PHE A 198 0.58 -0.10 -0.99
N LEU A 199 1.36 -1.02 -0.46
CA LEU A 199 2.00 -0.93 0.84
C LEU A 199 3.48 -0.60 0.67
N GLY A 200 3.86 0.60 1.06
CA GLY A 200 5.21 1.11 0.91
C GLY A 200 6.17 0.49 1.90
N GLY A 201 7.35 0.14 1.43
CA GLY A 201 8.40 -0.31 2.32
C GLY A 201 9.72 -0.48 1.59
N ARG A 202 10.80 -0.35 2.34
CA ARG A 202 12.17 -0.59 1.85
C ARG A 202 12.39 -2.05 1.43
N HIS A 203 11.67 -2.97 2.06
CA HIS A 203 11.83 -4.42 1.88
C HIS A 203 10.47 -5.08 1.63
N PRO A 204 9.82 -4.83 0.48
CA PRO A 204 8.53 -5.46 0.16
C PRO A 204 8.62 -7.00 0.15
N GLU A 205 9.79 -7.56 -0.15
CA GLU A 205 10.09 -8.99 -0.08
C GLU A 205 9.96 -9.57 1.34
N LYS A 206 10.30 -8.80 2.37
CA LYS A 206 10.11 -9.25 3.77
C LYS A 206 8.65 -9.15 4.19
N LEU A 207 7.94 -8.12 3.71
CA LEU A 207 6.51 -7.95 3.97
C LEU A 207 5.71 -9.11 3.36
N VAL A 208 5.99 -9.48 2.11
CA VAL A 208 5.24 -10.55 1.44
C VAL A 208 5.51 -11.93 2.05
N ARG A 209 6.74 -12.21 2.49
CA ARG A 209 7.05 -13.44 3.25
C ARG A 209 6.28 -13.50 4.57
N ALA A 210 6.22 -12.40 5.31
CA ALA A 210 5.42 -12.35 6.53
C ALA A 210 3.92 -12.56 6.28
N ILE A 211 3.40 -12.06 5.15
CA ILE A 211 2.01 -12.29 4.73
C ILE A 211 1.78 -13.77 4.43
N GLU A 212 2.66 -14.39 3.65
CA GLU A 212 2.61 -15.84 3.38
C GLU A 212 2.63 -16.65 4.69
N ASP A 213 3.60 -16.40 5.57
CA ASP A 213 3.71 -17.09 6.87
C ASP A 213 2.43 -16.93 7.72
N ALA A 214 1.80 -15.76 7.68
CA ALA A 214 0.55 -15.48 8.38
C ALA A 214 -0.62 -16.24 7.75
N MET A 215 -0.81 -16.14 6.43
CA MET A 215 -1.89 -16.81 5.71
C MET A 215 -1.81 -18.33 5.83
N VAL A 216 -0.61 -18.92 5.69
CA VAL A 216 -0.39 -20.36 5.81
C VAL A 216 -0.71 -20.83 7.23
N ALA A 217 -0.26 -20.10 8.24
CA ALA A 217 -0.56 -20.45 9.63
C ALA A 217 -2.03 -20.23 10.01
N ASP A 218 -2.74 -19.35 9.29
CA ASP A 218 -4.19 -19.16 9.40
C ASP A 218 -4.99 -20.18 8.55
N GLY A 219 -4.29 -21.13 7.92
CA GLY A 219 -4.90 -22.26 7.21
C GLY A 219 -5.24 -22.00 5.73
N TYR A 220 -4.80 -20.89 5.14
CA TYR A 220 -5.00 -20.62 3.71
C TYR A 220 -3.92 -21.29 2.86
N PRO A 221 -4.26 -21.76 1.64
CA PRO A 221 -3.29 -22.36 0.72
C PRO A 221 -2.45 -21.27 0.02
N ALA A 222 -1.55 -20.65 0.78
CA ALA A 222 -0.72 -19.52 0.36
C ALA A 222 0.78 -19.86 0.27
N VAL A 223 1.17 -21.14 0.42
CA VAL A 223 2.57 -21.57 0.27
C VAL A 223 3.07 -21.29 -1.14
N GLY A 224 4.21 -20.61 -1.27
CA GLY A 224 4.81 -20.13 -2.52
C GLY A 224 4.39 -18.71 -2.93
N LEU A 225 3.52 -18.05 -2.16
CA LEU A 225 3.02 -16.70 -2.45
C LEU A 225 4.17 -15.70 -2.55
N ALA A 226 5.14 -15.73 -1.64
CA ALA A 226 6.22 -14.75 -1.63
C ALA A 226 7.12 -14.87 -2.86
N ASP A 227 7.55 -16.09 -3.19
CA ASP A 227 8.43 -16.34 -4.33
C ASP A 227 7.74 -15.99 -5.65
N ARG A 228 6.44 -16.31 -5.76
CA ARG A 228 5.62 -15.86 -6.89
C ARG A 228 5.55 -14.33 -6.97
N ALA A 229 5.20 -13.65 -5.88
CA ALA A 229 5.02 -12.19 -5.89
C ALA A 229 6.32 -11.44 -6.22
N ILE A 230 7.48 -12.01 -5.85
CA ILE A 230 8.80 -11.48 -6.17
C ILE A 230 9.13 -11.74 -7.65
N SER A 231 8.94 -12.97 -8.14
CA SER A 231 9.23 -13.33 -9.53
C SER A 231 8.32 -12.62 -10.55
N GLN A 232 7.06 -12.40 -10.19
CA GLN A 232 6.09 -11.60 -10.96
C GLN A 232 6.11 -10.11 -10.61
N GLY A 233 7.22 -9.63 -10.03
CA GLY A 233 7.38 -8.23 -9.67
C GLY A 233 7.25 -7.30 -10.86
N VAL A 234 6.62 -6.15 -10.66
CA VAL A 234 6.34 -5.15 -11.69
C VAL A 234 7.26 -3.94 -11.50
N THR A 235 7.91 -3.50 -12.57
CA THR A 235 8.65 -2.23 -12.58
C THR A 235 7.87 -1.16 -13.34
N LEU A 236 7.42 -0.12 -12.65
CA LEU A 236 6.62 0.93 -13.27
C LEU A 236 7.44 1.79 -14.24
N ARG A 237 6.75 2.24 -15.29
CA ARG A 237 7.31 3.01 -16.39
C ARG A 237 6.96 4.49 -16.23
N TYR A 238 7.86 5.37 -16.66
CA TYR A 238 7.62 6.82 -16.62
C TYR A 238 6.50 7.25 -17.57
N ASN A 239 6.43 6.61 -18.74
CA ASN A 239 5.34 6.75 -19.70
C ASN A 239 4.67 5.37 -19.89
N PRO A 240 3.63 5.05 -19.11
CA PRO A 240 2.98 3.74 -19.20
C PRO A 240 2.09 3.59 -20.43
N GLY A 241 1.69 4.67 -21.09
CA GLY A 241 0.72 4.61 -22.19
C GLY A 241 -0.57 3.92 -21.74
N ALA A 242 -0.98 2.87 -22.44
CA ALA A 242 -2.16 2.07 -22.11
C ALA A 242 -1.87 0.84 -21.21
N TRP A 243 -0.62 0.66 -20.74
CA TRP A 243 -0.25 -0.49 -19.92
C TRP A 243 -0.82 -0.39 -18.50
N GLU A 244 -1.66 -1.37 -18.11
CA GLU A 244 -2.22 -1.49 -16.75
C GLU A 244 -1.77 -2.82 -16.11
N PRO A 245 -0.71 -2.82 -15.28
CA PRO A 245 -0.18 -4.03 -14.63
C PRO A 245 -0.99 -4.53 -13.42
N PHE A 246 -2.07 -3.83 -13.09
CA PHE A 246 -2.89 -4.08 -11.91
C PHE A 246 -4.38 -4.04 -12.30
N PRO A 247 -4.82 -4.93 -13.19
CA PRO A 247 -6.21 -4.96 -13.65
C PRO A 247 -7.18 -5.16 -12.48
N ALA A 248 -8.37 -4.59 -12.59
CA ALA A 248 -9.41 -4.78 -11.59
C ALA A 248 -9.76 -6.28 -11.47
N ARG A 249 -9.99 -6.75 -10.25
CA ARG A 249 -10.56 -8.08 -9.99
C ARG A 249 -12.07 -7.94 -10.06
N ALA A 250 -12.74 -8.63 -10.99
CA ALA A 250 -14.20 -8.68 -10.95
C ALA A 250 -14.63 -9.42 -9.68
N GLY A 251 -15.77 -9.05 -9.07
CA GLY A 251 -16.30 -9.78 -7.91
C GLY A 251 -16.35 -11.29 -8.22
N VAL A 252 -16.88 -11.64 -9.39
CA VAL A 252 -17.02 -13.02 -9.87
C VAL A 252 -15.74 -13.74 -10.30
N SER A 253 -14.57 -13.10 -10.18
CA SER A 253 -13.31 -13.77 -10.50
C SER A 253 -12.96 -14.80 -9.44
N THR A 254 -12.74 -16.05 -9.87
CA THR A 254 -12.14 -17.10 -9.05
C THR A 254 -10.79 -16.65 -8.51
N VAL A 255 -10.41 -17.17 -7.35
CA VAL A 255 -9.10 -16.94 -6.76
C VAL A 255 -8.08 -17.65 -7.63
N VAL A 256 -7.11 -16.88 -8.12
CA VAL A 256 -6.07 -17.41 -9.00
C VAL A 256 -5.11 -18.30 -8.20
N GLY A 257 -4.88 -17.95 -6.93
CA GLY A 257 -4.02 -18.70 -6.03
C GLY A 257 -2.54 -18.61 -6.42
N VAL A 258 -1.69 -19.33 -5.69
CA VAL A 258 -0.24 -19.29 -5.91
C VAL A 258 0.15 -19.95 -7.25
N ASP A 259 -0.58 -20.98 -7.67
CA ASP A 259 -0.25 -21.75 -8.88
C ASP A 259 -0.89 -21.22 -10.16
N GLY A 260 -1.71 -20.18 -10.08
CA GLY A 260 -2.41 -19.66 -11.25
C GLY A 260 -1.48 -18.99 -12.28
N GLN A 261 -2.01 -18.68 -13.46
CA GLN A 261 -1.21 -18.10 -14.54
C GLN A 261 -0.61 -16.74 -14.16
N PRO A 262 0.59 -16.39 -14.65
CA PRO A 262 1.12 -15.04 -14.50
C PRO A 262 0.16 -14.01 -15.09
N GLN A 263 -0.19 -12.98 -14.31
CA GLN A 263 -0.97 -11.86 -14.84
C GLN A 263 -0.04 -10.85 -15.52
N PRO A 264 -0.50 -10.11 -16.54
CA PRO A 264 0.31 -9.15 -17.31
C PRO A 264 0.88 -7.98 -16.49
#